data_AF-A0A2N3DTA2-F1
#
_entry.id   AF-A0A2N3DTA2-F1
#
_cell.length_a   1.000
_cell.length_b   1.000
_cell.length_c   1.000
_cell.angle_alpha   90.00
_cell.angle_beta   90.00
_cell.angle_gamma   90.00
#
_symmetry.space_group_name_H-M   'P 1'
#
loop_
_entity.id
_entity.type
_entity.pdbx_description
1 polymer ?
#
loop_
_entity_poly.entity_id
_entity_poly.type
_entity_poly.pdbx_seq_one_letter_code
_entity_poly.pdbx_strand_id
1 'polypeptide(L)'
;MLDIAPAHVMVVRADGRVEMEQPLADLFGLSDVPDTLDQVVGNDAVLSPDDSALLDAEITAAQKAARPFRLTVRVVGGNRTLMVVGQRAPDALRAPGGVVLWVFDATESQAEVSRLAEEGARYREAFEALTGLIQAAPMPMWYRDATLKLAMVNSAYVEAVAGKSAETVVAGGIELVDAS
;
A
#
# COMPACT_ATOMS: atom_id res chain seq x y z
N MET A 1 19.18 -1.67 -7.18
CA MET A 1 19.10 -0.42 -7.97
C MET A 1 17.63 -0.31 -8.35
N LEU A 2 16.89 0.66 -7.80
CA LEU A 2 15.50 0.87 -8.22
C LEU A 2 15.55 1.32 -9.68
N ASP A 3 15.18 0.42 -10.58
CA ASP A 3 15.07 0.71 -12.01
C ASP A 3 13.79 1.53 -12.19
N ILE A 4 13.88 2.84 -11.95
CA ILE A 4 12.74 3.74 -12.18
C ILE A 4 12.62 3.85 -13.69
N ALA A 5 11.63 3.15 -14.24
CA ALA A 5 11.24 3.29 -15.64
C ALA A 5 11.13 4.78 -16.00
N PRO A 6 11.54 5.18 -17.21
CA PRO A 6 11.54 6.57 -17.61
C PRO A 6 10.15 7.19 -17.43
N ALA A 7 10.12 8.43 -16.96
CA ALA A 7 8.86 9.18 -16.83
C ALA A 7 8.33 9.50 -18.23
N HIS A 8 7.09 9.09 -18.50
CA HIS A 8 6.35 9.53 -19.68
C HIS A 8 5.50 10.75 -19.33
N VAL A 9 5.34 11.67 -20.28
CA VAL A 9 4.61 12.92 -20.06
C VAL A 9 3.29 12.89 -20.82
N MET A 10 2.22 13.28 -20.15
CA MET A 10 0.94 13.62 -20.75
C MET A 10 0.56 15.05 -20.34
N VAL A 11 0.03 15.83 -21.28
CA VAL A 11 -0.57 17.13 -21.00
C VAL A 11 -2.07 17.03 -21.21
N VAL A 12 -2.83 17.43 -20.19
CA VAL A 12 -4.29 17.54 -20.25
C VAL A 12 -4.65 19.01 -20.34
N ARG A 13 -5.24 19.43 -21.45
CA ARG A 13 -5.71 20.80 -21.67
C ARG A 13 -7.01 21.05 -20.90
N ALA A 14 -7.33 22.33 -20.67
CA ALA A 14 -8.55 22.74 -19.96
C ALA A 14 -9.84 22.34 -20.68
N ASP A 15 -9.78 22.12 -21.99
CA ASP A 15 -10.89 21.63 -22.83
C ASP A 15 -10.98 20.09 -22.88
N GLY A 16 -10.14 19.39 -22.11
CA GLY A 16 -10.11 17.92 -22.04
C GLY A 16 -9.29 17.26 -23.14
N ARG A 17 -8.68 18.02 -24.07
CA ARG A 17 -7.75 17.44 -25.05
C ARG A 17 -6.49 16.95 -24.37
N VAL A 18 -5.94 15.84 -24.83
CA VAL A 18 -4.70 15.29 -24.29
C VAL A 18 -3.60 15.27 -25.33
N GLU A 19 -2.37 15.47 -24.87
CA GLU A 19 -1.16 15.35 -25.67
C GLU A 19 -0.23 14.37 -24.96
N MET A 20 0.11 13.27 -25.63
CA MET A 20 1.08 12.30 -25.15
C MET A 20 1.76 11.60 -26.33
N GLU A 21 2.82 10.88 -26.03
CA GLU A 21 3.52 10.04 -27.01
C GLU A 21 2.94 8.61 -27.03
N GLN A 22 3.08 7.90 -28.16
CA GLN A 22 2.62 6.52 -28.32
C GLN A 22 3.07 5.57 -27.20
N PRO A 23 4.34 5.62 -26.70
CA PRO A 23 4.75 4.74 -25.60
C PRO A 23 3.90 4.91 -24.34
N LEU A 24 3.36 6.11 -24.07
CA LEU A 24 2.45 6.30 -22.94
C LEU A 24 1.07 5.70 -23.21
N ALA A 25 0.55 5.84 -24.43
CA ALA A 25 -0.70 5.18 -24.84
C ALA A 25 -0.58 3.65 -24.69
N ASP A 26 0.55 3.08 -25.11
CA ASP A 26 0.84 1.64 -24.97
C ASP A 26 0.88 1.19 -23.50
N LEU A 27 1.36 2.04 -22.59
CA LEU A 27 1.36 1.76 -21.14
C LEU A 27 -0.06 1.65 -20.59
N PHE A 28 -0.96 2.52 -21.03
CA PHE A 28 -2.40 2.45 -20.74
C PHE A 28 -3.13 1.32 -21.49
N GLY A 29 -2.45 0.61 -22.40
CA GLY A 29 -3.05 -0.47 -23.19
C GLY A 29 -3.90 0.02 -24.37
N LEU A 30 -3.74 1.28 -24.75
CA LEU A 30 -4.43 1.88 -25.90
C LEU A 30 -3.71 1.53 -27.20
N SER A 31 -4.46 1.30 -28.28
CA SER A 31 -3.89 1.01 -29.60
C SER A 31 -3.38 2.26 -30.32
N ASP A 32 -4.00 3.41 -30.04
CA ASP A 32 -3.68 4.70 -30.63
C ASP A 32 -3.59 5.77 -29.53
N VAL A 33 -2.85 6.85 -29.79
CA VAL A 33 -2.82 8.02 -28.91
C VAL A 33 -4.23 8.63 -28.82
N PRO A 34 -4.81 8.76 -27.62
CA PRO A 34 -6.14 9.32 -27.47
C PRO A 34 -6.10 10.84 -27.71
N ASP A 35 -7.19 11.38 -28.24
CA ASP A 35 -7.33 12.82 -28.49
C ASP A 35 -7.85 13.59 -27.26
N THR A 36 -8.56 12.87 -26.38
CA THR A 36 -9.31 13.44 -25.25
C THR A 36 -9.16 12.59 -23.99
N LEU A 37 -9.30 13.24 -22.83
CA LEU A 37 -9.10 12.61 -21.53
C LEU A 37 -10.12 11.49 -21.26
N ASP A 38 -11.34 11.63 -21.76
CA ASP A 38 -12.43 10.66 -21.58
C ASP A 38 -12.14 9.27 -22.19
N GLN A 39 -11.26 9.22 -23.19
CA GLN A 39 -10.78 7.96 -23.79
C GLN A 39 -9.83 7.19 -22.86
N VAL A 40 -9.26 7.86 -21.85
CA VAL A 40 -8.40 7.27 -20.80
C VAL A 40 -9.17 7.13 -19.49
N VAL A 41 -9.82 8.21 -19.05
CA VAL A 41 -10.52 8.36 -17.78
C VAL A 41 -12.02 8.38 -18.06
N GLY A 42 -12.75 7.38 -17.58
CA GLY A 42 -14.14 7.11 -17.95
C GLY A 42 -14.27 5.95 -18.95
N ASN A 43 -13.13 5.43 -19.40
CA ASN A 43 -13.04 4.23 -20.20
C ASN A 43 -12.71 3.02 -19.31
N ASP A 44 -13.74 2.25 -18.97
CA ASP A 44 -13.63 1.05 -18.11
C ASP A 44 -12.78 -0.07 -18.72
N ALA A 45 -12.42 0.03 -20.01
CA ALA A 45 -11.46 -0.86 -20.64
C ALA A 45 -10.00 -0.47 -20.36
N VAL A 46 -9.75 0.74 -19.87
CA VAL A 46 -8.40 1.30 -19.63
C VAL A 46 -8.09 1.38 -18.14
N LEU A 47 -8.98 1.98 -17.34
CA LEU A 47 -8.81 2.13 -15.89
C LEU A 47 -10.02 1.56 -15.16
N SER A 48 -9.83 1.11 -13.92
CA SER A 48 -10.95 0.71 -13.06
C SER A 48 -11.86 1.93 -12.81
N PRO A 49 -13.18 1.76 -12.62
CA PRO A 49 -14.08 2.89 -12.37
C PRO A 49 -13.65 3.75 -11.19
N ASP A 50 -13.14 3.13 -10.13
CA ASP A 50 -12.66 3.81 -8.92
C ASP A 50 -11.39 4.62 -9.19
N ASP A 51 -10.38 4.03 -9.85
CA ASP A 51 -9.13 4.72 -10.20
C ASP A 51 -9.38 5.85 -11.20
N SER A 52 -10.31 5.61 -12.14
CA SER A 52 -10.75 6.58 -13.12
C SER A 52 -11.38 7.81 -12.44
N ALA A 53 -12.37 7.59 -11.56
CA ALA A 53 -13.03 8.67 -10.83
C ALA A 53 -12.04 9.45 -9.95
N LEU A 54 -11.10 8.75 -9.30
CA LEU A 54 -10.08 9.38 -8.47
C LEU A 54 -9.12 10.26 -9.30
N LEU A 55 -8.64 9.74 -10.43
CA LEU A 55 -7.74 10.48 -11.32
C LEU A 55 -8.44 11.70 -11.92
N ASP A 56 -9.70 11.59 -12.35
CA ASP A 56 -10.48 12.72 -12.86
C ASP A 56 -10.63 13.83 -11.81
N ALA A 57 -10.95 13.45 -10.58
CA ALA A 57 -11.12 14.38 -9.46
C ALA A 57 -9.82 15.15 -9.16
N GLU A 58 -8.68 14.46 -9.14
CA GLU A 58 -7.39 15.10 -8.88
C GLU A 58 -6.91 15.98 -10.05
N ILE A 59 -7.15 15.58 -11.30
CA ILE A 59 -6.89 16.43 -12.48
C ILE A 59 -7.74 17.70 -12.38
N THR A 60 -9.04 17.57 -12.09
CA THR A 60 -9.95 18.71 -11.92
C THR A 60 -9.51 19.63 -10.77
N ALA A 61 -9.06 19.05 -9.66
CA ALA A 61 -8.54 19.81 -8.52
C ALA A 61 -7.25 20.56 -8.89
N ALA A 62 -6.35 19.94 -9.64
CA ALA A 62 -5.13 20.59 -10.13
C ALA A 62 -5.43 21.74 -11.11
N GLN A 63 -6.40 21.57 -12.02
CA GLN A 63 -6.85 22.63 -12.94
C GLN A 63 -7.44 23.84 -12.20
N LYS A 64 -8.25 23.61 -11.17
CA LYS A 64 -8.94 24.67 -10.43
C LYS A 64 -8.08 25.31 -9.34
N ALA A 65 -7.46 24.49 -8.49
CA ALA A 65 -6.79 24.92 -7.27
C ALA A 65 -5.26 24.90 -7.35
N ALA A 66 -4.67 24.50 -8.48
CA ALA A 66 -3.22 24.32 -8.63
C ALA A 66 -2.60 23.34 -7.61
N ARG A 67 -3.41 22.44 -7.04
CA ARG A 67 -2.94 21.47 -6.06
C ARG A 67 -2.21 20.34 -6.80
N PRO A 68 -0.91 20.10 -6.52
CA PRO A 68 -0.24 18.94 -7.07
C PRO A 68 -0.77 17.66 -6.42
N PHE A 69 -0.72 16.55 -7.15
CA PHE A 69 -1.15 15.26 -6.67
C PHE A 69 -0.20 14.14 -7.09
N ARG A 70 -0.29 13.03 -6.37
CA ARG A 70 0.41 11.79 -6.66
C ARG A 70 -0.52 10.65 -6.31
N LEU A 71 -0.77 9.77 -7.27
CA LEU A 71 -1.64 8.61 -7.09
C LEU A 71 -1.15 7.44 -7.94
N THR A 72 -1.66 6.26 -7.63
CA THR A 72 -1.38 5.03 -8.37
C THR A 72 -2.69 4.55 -9.00
N VAL A 73 -2.68 4.22 -10.29
CA VAL A 73 -3.84 3.65 -10.99
C VAL A 73 -3.51 2.28 -11.54
N ARG A 74 -4.51 1.41 -11.61
CA ARG A 74 -4.39 0.09 -12.24
C ARG A 74 -4.99 0.10 -13.63
N VAL A 75 -4.22 -0.38 -14.60
CA VAL A 75 -4.68 -0.53 -15.98
C VAL A 75 -5.50 -1.82 -16.09
N VAL A 76 -6.71 -1.72 -16.66
CA VAL A 76 -7.62 -2.85 -16.86
C VAL A 76 -7.11 -3.75 -17.99
N GLY A 77 -7.32 -5.07 -17.86
CA GLY A 77 -6.88 -6.05 -18.86
C GLY A 77 -5.37 -6.31 -18.89
N GLY A 78 -4.56 -5.50 -18.20
CA GLY A 78 -3.14 -5.72 -17.98
C GLY A 78 -2.81 -6.01 -16.51
N ASN A 79 -1.55 -6.34 -16.25
CA ASN A 79 -1.01 -6.40 -14.88
C ASN A 79 -0.24 -5.12 -14.52
N ARG A 80 -0.50 -4.01 -15.22
CA ARG A 80 0.28 -2.78 -15.06
C ARG A 80 -0.29 -1.89 -13.97
N THR A 81 0.63 -1.38 -13.16
CA THR A 81 0.32 -0.37 -12.15
C THR A 81 1.11 0.89 -12.46
N LEU A 82 0.40 1.98 -12.75
CA LEU A 82 1.01 3.24 -13.17
C LEU A 82 0.95 4.24 -12.03
N MET A 83 2.08 4.90 -11.80
CA MET A 83 2.19 5.98 -10.84
C MET A 83 2.07 7.31 -11.58
N VAL A 84 1.08 8.11 -11.21
CA VAL A 84 0.78 9.40 -11.84
C VAL A 84 1.09 10.52 -10.87
N VAL A 85 1.94 11.45 -11.30
CA VAL A 85 2.20 12.71 -10.60
C VAL A 85 1.66 13.84 -11.45
N GLY A 86 0.75 14.63 -10.92
CA GLY A 86 0.11 15.71 -11.66
C GLY A 86 0.29 17.06 -11.00
N GLN A 87 0.43 18.10 -11.82
CA GLN A 87 0.38 19.49 -11.37
C GLN A 87 -0.11 20.41 -12.48
N ARG A 88 -0.49 21.65 -12.13
CA ARG A 88 -0.87 22.67 -13.12
C ARG A 88 0.23 22.80 -14.19
N ALA A 89 -0.16 22.81 -15.46
CA ALA A 89 0.78 22.99 -16.56
C ALA A 89 1.49 24.34 -16.43
N PRO A 90 2.84 24.38 -16.50
CA PRO A 90 3.58 25.63 -16.51
C PRO A 90 3.24 26.46 -17.76
N ASP A 91 3.31 27.80 -17.65
CA ASP A 91 3.03 28.71 -18.76
C ASP A 91 3.88 28.43 -20.01
N ALA A 92 5.12 27.94 -19.81
CA ALA A 92 6.03 27.55 -20.88
C ALA A 92 5.45 26.46 -21.81
N LEU A 93 4.54 25.63 -21.30
CA LEU A 93 3.90 24.54 -22.03
C LEU A 93 2.72 25.01 -22.90
N ARG A 94 2.34 26.30 -22.82
CA ARG A 94 1.26 26.93 -23.61
C ARG A 94 -0.06 26.13 -23.54
N ALA A 95 -0.36 25.61 -22.34
CA ALA A 95 -1.60 24.92 -22.02
C ALA A 95 -2.31 25.65 -20.86
N PRO A 96 -2.88 26.84 -21.10
CA PRO A 96 -3.49 27.64 -20.04
C PRO A 96 -4.63 26.88 -19.37
N GLY A 97 -4.61 26.83 -18.04
CA GLY A 97 -5.57 26.05 -17.26
C GLY A 97 -5.42 24.53 -17.35
N GLY A 98 -4.42 24.04 -18.07
CA GLY A 98 -4.13 22.61 -18.20
C GLY A 98 -3.34 22.03 -17.01
N VAL A 99 -3.10 20.73 -17.08
CA VAL A 99 -2.35 19.93 -16.11
C VAL A 99 -1.32 19.11 -16.86
N VAL A 100 -0.10 19.05 -16.34
CA VAL A 100 0.93 18.12 -16.82
C VAL A 100 0.97 16.93 -15.86
N LEU A 101 0.95 15.74 -16.44
CA LEU A 101 1.07 14.46 -15.75
C LEU A 101 2.39 13.80 -16.13
N TRP A 102 3.15 13.37 -15.13
CA TRP A 102 4.23 12.41 -15.29
C TRP A 102 3.73 11.04 -14.88
N VAL A 103 3.89 10.08 -15.77
CA VAL A 103 3.44 8.71 -15.60
C VAL A 103 4.66 7.80 -15.59
N PHE A 104 4.72 6.93 -14.60
CA PHE A 104 5.79 5.96 -14.42
C PHE A 104 5.19 4.57 -14.37
N ASP A 105 5.83 3.61 -15.05
CA ASP A 105 5.52 2.21 -14.82
C ASP A 105 6.06 1.81 -13.44
N ALA A 106 5.15 1.55 -12.50
CA ALA A 106 5.46 1.14 -11.14
C ALA A 106 5.14 -0.33 -10.90
N THR A 107 4.93 -1.13 -11.96
CA THR A 107 4.42 -2.50 -11.87
C THR A 107 5.30 -3.40 -11.01
N GLU A 108 6.61 -3.45 -11.27
CA GLU A 108 7.53 -4.29 -10.50
C GLU A 108 7.66 -3.83 -9.06
N SER A 109 7.79 -2.51 -8.84
CA SER A 109 7.89 -1.94 -7.49
C SER A 109 6.64 -2.21 -6.66
N GLN A 110 5.45 -2.08 -7.26
CA GLN A 110 4.18 -2.37 -6.58
C GLN A 110 3.98 -3.86 -6.33
N ALA A 111 4.43 -4.72 -7.25
CA ALA A 111 4.42 -6.16 -7.04
C ALA A 111 5.34 -6.56 -5.88
N GLU A 112 6.53 -5.96 -5.77
CA GLU A 112 7.46 -6.21 -4.67
C GLU A 112 6.90 -5.72 -3.32
N VAL A 113 6.32 -4.52 -3.28
CA VAL A 113 5.66 -4.00 -2.07
C VAL A 113 4.52 -4.91 -1.62
N SER A 114 3.69 -5.35 -2.56
CA SER A 114 2.57 -6.27 -2.28
C SER A 114 3.07 -7.61 -1.75
N ARG A 115 4.08 -8.21 -2.39
CA ARG A 115 4.71 -9.45 -1.93
C ARG A 115 5.27 -9.33 -0.52
N LEU A 116 6.01 -8.27 -0.22
CA LEU A 116 6.58 -8.03 1.10
C LEU A 116 5.49 -7.84 2.17
N ALA A 117 4.39 -7.15 1.83
CA ALA A 117 3.26 -6.98 2.72
C ALA A 117 2.56 -8.32 3.02
N GLU A 118 2.35 -9.16 2.00
CA GLU A 118 1.78 -10.50 2.14
C GLU A 118 2.67 -11.42 2.99
N GLU A 119 3.99 -11.42 2.77
CA GLU A 119 4.94 -12.17 3.59
C GLU A 119 4.89 -11.71 5.06
N GLY A 120 4.86 -10.40 5.30
CA GLY A 120 4.72 -9.85 6.64
C GLY A 120 3.42 -10.24 7.34
N ALA A 121 2.29 -10.25 6.60
CA ALA A 121 1.01 -10.71 7.12
C ALA A 121 1.06 -12.20 7.49
N ARG A 122 1.63 -13.04 6.62
CA ARG A 122 1.79 -14.48 6.87
C ARG A 122 2.65 -14.77 8.10
N TYR A 123 3.75 -14.05 8.29
CA TYR A 123 4.58 -14.22 9.49
C TYR A 123 3.86 -13.81 10.76
N ARG A 124 3.05 -12.73 10.71
CA ARG A 124 2.25 -12.29 11.85
C ARG A 124 1.21 -13.33 12.23
N GLU A 125 0.49 -13.87 11.25
CA GLU A 125 -0.50 -14.94 11.46
C GLU A 125 0.16 -16.20 12.06
N ALA A 126 1.31 -16.63 11.52
CA ALA A 126 2.05 -17.77 12.06
C ALA A 126 2.53 -17.52 13.50
N PHE A 127 2.99 -16.31 13.81
CA PHE A 127 3.43 -15.92 15.15
C PHE A 127 2.25 -15.90 16.15
N GLU A 128 1.11 -15.35 15.75
CA GLU A 128 -0.13 -15.35 16.54
C GLU A 128 -0.62 -16.77 16.80
N ALA A 129 -0.62 -17.65 15.79
CA ALA A 129 -0.99 -19.05 15.95
C ALA A 129 -0.06 -19.77 16.94
N LEU A 130 1.26 -19.60 16.83
CA LEU A 130 2.23 -20.20 17.75
C LEU A 130 2.06 -19.70 19.19
N THR A 131 1.86 -18.39 19.37
CA THR A 131 1.64 -17.80 20.70
C THR A 131 0.30 -18.26 21.27
N GLY A 132 -0.75 -18.38 20.45
CA GLY A 132 -2.04 -18.93 20.83
C GLY A 132 -1.94 -20.37 21.34
N LEU A 133 -1.15 -21.23 20.68
CA LEU A 133 -0.90 -22.59 21.14
C LEU A 133 -0.21 -22.64 22.51
N ILE A 134 0.78 -21.76 22.74
CA ILE A 134 1.46 -21.67 24.04
C ILE A 134 0.48 -21.23 25.12
N GLN A 135 -0.36 -20.22 24.82
CA GLN A 135 -1.36 -19.70 25.75
C GLN A 135 -2.43 -20.74 26.10
N ALA A 136 -2.86 -21.54 25.14
CA ALA A 136 -3.89 -22.57 25.32
C ALA A 136 -3.36 -23.91 25.86
N ALA A 137 -2.04 -24.07 26.03
CA ALA A 137 -1.47 -25.31 26.54
C ALA A 137 -2.01 -25.61 27.96
N PRO A 138 -2.43 -26.85 28.26
CA PRO A 138 -3.09 -27.21 29.51
C PRO A 138 -2.14 -27.32 30.72
N MET A 139 -0.84 -27.09 30.50
CA MET A 139 0.19 -27.15 31.53
C MET A 139 0.85 -25.78 31.70
N PRO A 140 1.23 -25.39 32.94
CA PRO A 140 1.96 -24.16 33.18
C PRO A 140 3.27 -24.10 32.40
N MET A 141 3.47 -23.03 31.64
CA MET A 141 4.69 -22.78 30.88
C MET A 141 5.24 -21.39 31.20
N TRP A 142 6.56 -21.28 31.30
CA TRP A 142 7.25 -20.02 31.50
C TRP A 142 8.57 -19.95 30.74
N TYR A 143 8.96 -18.74 30.37
CA TYR A 143 10.26 -18.42 29.81
C TYR A 143 10.98 -17.42 30.70
N ARG A 144 12.29 -17.61 30.88
CA ARG A 144 13.16 -16.69 31.59
C ARG A 144 14.12 -16.02 30.61
N ASP A 145 14.38 -14.74 30.83
CA ASP A 145 15.40 -14.02 30.06
C ASP A 145 16.83 -14.43 30.48
N ALA A 146 17.82 -13.83 29.83
CA ALA A 146 19.24 -14.08 30.12
C ALA A 146 19.65 -13.71 31.57
N THR A 147 18.84 -12.92 32.28
CA THR A 147 19.04 -12.57 33.70
C THR A 147 18.34 -13.53 34.65
N LEU A 148 17.76 -14.63 34.12
CA LEU A 148 16.98 -15.61 34.85
C LEU A 148 15.70 -15.03 35.47
N LYS A 149 15.21 -13.88 34.99
CA LYS A 149 13.93 -13.33 35.42
C LYS A 149 12.81 -13.86 34.56
N LEU A 150 11.64 -14.05 35.18
CA LEU A 150 10.41 -14.41 34.48
C LEU A 150 10.14 -13.35 33.39
N ALA A 151 10.01 -13.78 32.15
CA ALA A 151 9.85 -12.89 31.00
C ALA A 151 8.56 -13.17 30.22
N MET A 152 8.02 -14.39 30.32
CA MET A 152 6.73 -14.76 29.75
C MET A 152 6.14 -15.93 30.55
N VAL A 153 4.81 -15.94 30.67
CA VAL A 153 4.02 -17.05 31.20
C VAL A 153 2.79 -17.30 30.31
N ASN A 154 2.31 -18.54 30.27
CA ASN A 154 1.04 -18.86 29.60
C ASN A 154 -0.15 -18.75 30.56
N SER A 155 -1.37 -18.90 30.02
CA SER A 155 -2.61 -18.77 30.79
C SER A 155 -2.71 -19.82 31.91
N ALA A 156 -2.32 -21.07 31.66
CA ALA A 156 -2.30 -22.12 32.69
C ALA A 156 -1.34 -21.79 33.86
N TYR A 157 -0.22 -21.12 33.60
CA TYR A 157 0.69 -20.65 34.64
C TYR A 157 0.07 -19.53 35.48
N VAL A 158 -0.59 -18.57 34.82
CA VAL A 158 -1.31 -17.48 35.52
C VAL A 158 -2.38 -18.06 36.45
N GLU A 159 -3.15 -19.04 35.98
CA GLU A 159 -4.15 -19.73 36.80
C GLU A 159 -3.50 -20.46 37.99
N ALA A 160 -2.42 -21.20 37.74
CA ALA A 160 -1.76 -21.99 38.77
C ALA A 160 -1.13 -21.14 39.90
N VAL A 161 -0.73 -19.90 39.62
CA VAL A 161 -0.26 -18.95 40.64
C VAL A 161 -1.35 -18.02 41.16
N ALA A 162 -2.61 -18.24 40.78
CA ALA A 162 -3.75 -17.37 41.08
C ALA A 162 -3.51 -15.89 40.68
N GLY A 163 -2.80 -15.68 39.57
CA GLY A 163 -2.47 -14.38 39.01
C GLY A 163 -3.65 -13.75 38.26
N LYS A 164 -3.62 -12.41 38.12
CA LYS A 164 -4.66 -11.65 37.38
C LYS A 164 -4.41 -11.60 35.88
N SER A 165 -3.15 -11.56 35.46
CA SER A 165 -2.72 -11.54 34.06
C SER A 165 -1.26 -11.95 33.95
N ALA A 166 -0.80 -12.31 32.74
CA ALA A 166 0.59 -12.65 32.48
C ALA A 166 1.54 -11.49 32.82
N GLU A 167 1.16 -10.25 32.49
CA GLU A 167 1.94 -9.05 32.78
C GLU A 167 2.12 -8.85 34.28
N THR A 168 1.06 -9.06 35.07
CA THR A 168 1.10 -8.92 36.53
C THR A 168 2.01 -9.98 37.16
N VAL A 169 1.91 -11.23 36.68
CA VAL A 169 2.72 -12.35 37.15
C VAL A 169 4.20 -12.15 36.80
N VAL A 170 4.51 -11.71 35.58
CA VAL A 170 5.88 -11.40 35.12
C VAL A 170 6.46 -10.22 35.89
N ALA A 171 5.74 -9.10 36.00
CA ALA A 171 6.22 -7.92 36.71
C ALA A 171 6.44 -8.18 38.22
N GLY A 172 5.60 -9.03 38.81
CA GLY A 172 5.72 -9.45 40.21
C GLY A 172 6.72 -10.57 40.46
N GLY A 173 7.22 -11.24 39.40
CA GLY A 173 8.04 -12.44 39.53
C GLY A 173 7.33 -13.53 40.34
N ILE A 174 6.02 -13.71 40.14
CA ILE A 174 5.22 -14.65 40.92
C ILE A 174 5.45 -16.05 40.38
N GLU A 175 6.03 -16.93 41.20
CA GLU A 175 6.44 -18.27 40.78
C GLU A 175 5.56 -19.38 41.37
N LEU A 176 5.48 -20.50 40.65
CA LEU A 176 4.90 -21.73 41.16
C LEU A 176 5.67 -22.19 42.40
N VAL A 177 4.95 -22.44 43.48
CA VAL A 177 5.50 -23.07 44.69
C VAL A 177 5.20 -24.57 44.65
N ASP A 178 6.20 -25.41 44.93
CA ASP A 178 6.00 -26.85 45.04
C ASP A 178 5.03 -27.13 46.20
N ALA A 179 3.90 -27.77 45.89
CA ALA A 179 3.08 -28.39 46.91
C ALA A 179 3.78 -29.68 47.36
N SER A 180 4.66 -29.54 48.35
CA SER A 180 5.24 -30.68 49.09
C SER A 180 4.16 -31.45 49.86
#